data_AF-A0AAW4IE68-F1
#
_entry.id   AF-A0AAW4IE68-F1
#
_cell.length_a   1.000
_cell.length_b   1.000
_cell.length_c   1.000
_cell.angle_alpha   90.00
_cell.angle_beta   90.00
_cell.angle_gamma   90.00
#
_symmetry.space_group_name_H-M   'P 1'
#
loop_
_entity.id
_entity.type
_entity.pdbx_description
1 polymer ?
#
loop_
_entity_poly.entity_id
_entity_poly.type
_entity_poly.pdbx_seq_one_letter_code
_entity_poly.pdbx_strand_id
1 'polypeptide(L)'
;MRALQAQDLRALSPDALAAVAEQMLQHIAEQSQRIQSQAQAIKFKDAKIESITFQLARLKAWKFGAKTEAMNAEQRDIFEETLAADQASLQAQLAALQQG
;
A
#
# COMPACT_ATOMS: atom_id res chain seq x y z
N MET A 1 18.03 5.41 -26.92
CA MET A 1 16.85 5.61 -27.78
C MET A 1 16.56 7.10 -27.86
N ARG A 2 16.33 7.65 -29.05
CA ARG A 2 15.95 9.05 -29.24
C ARG A 2 14.45 9.18 -28.90
N ALA A 3 14.07 10.15 -28.08
CA ALA A 3 12.66 10.41 -27.81
C ALA A 3 12.01 10.96 -29.09
N LEU A 4 10.93 10.32 -29.54
CA LEU A 4 10.07 10.84 -30.61
C LEU A 4 9.51 12.20 -30.15
N GLN A 5 9.81 13.26 -30.88
CA GLN A 5 9.26 14.58 -30.60
C GLN A 5 8.03 14.84 -31.47
N ALA A 6 7.13 15.70 -31.00
CA ALA A 6 5.90 16.03 -31.73
C ALA A 6 6.16 16.59 -33.15
N GLN A 7 7.33 17.19 -33.36
CA GLN A 7 7.81 17.65 -34.66
C GLN A 7 8.10 16.52 -35.65
N ASP A 8 8.53 15.35 -35.18
CA ASP A 8 8.82 14.17 -36.01
C ASP A 8 7.54 13.57 -36.60
N LEU A 9 6.40 13.75 -35.90
CA LEU A 9 5.08 13.28 -36.36
C LEU A 9 4.53 14.12 -37.53
N ARG A 10 4.93 15.39 -37.65
CA ARG A 10 4.44 16.31 -38.69
C ARG A 10 5.00 16.01 -40.08
N ALA A 11 6.10 15.28 -40.15
CA ALA A 11 6.75 14.89 -41.40
C ALA A 11 6.26 13.53 -41.93
N LEU A 12 5.37 12.84 -41.21
CA LEU A 12 4.85 11.52 -41.59
C LEU A 12 3.75 11.62 -42.64
N SER A 13 3.64 10.58 -43.47
CA SER A 13 2.47 10.41 -44.34
C SER A 13 1.22 10.11 -43.50
N PRO A 14 0.00 10.32 -44.04
CA PRO A 14 -1.24 10.01 -43.33
C PRO A 14 -1.32 8.57 -42.81
N ASP A 15 -0.88 7.59 -43.60
CA ASP A 15 -0.89 6.17 -43.19
C ASP A 15 0.11 5.88 -42.07
N ALA A 16 1.31 6.49 -42.13
CA ALA A 16 2.30 6.35 -41.07
C ALA A 16 1.84 7.03 -39.77
N LEU A 17 1.15 8.17 -39.89
CA LEU A 17 0.55 8.87 -38.75
C LEU A 17 -0.58 8.05 -38.13
N ALA A 18 -1.43 7.40 -38.93
CA ALA A 18 -2.49 6.52 -38.45
C ALA A 18 -1.92 5.33 -37.67
N ALA A 19 -0.89 4.66 -38.21
CA ALA A 19 -0.22 3.55 -37.53
C ALA A 19 0.40 3.97 -36.18
N VAL A 20 1.06 5.13 -36.13
CA VAL A 20 1.62 5.67 -34.88
C VAL A 20 0.51 6.05 -33.89
N ALA A 21 -0.59 6.64 -34.36
CA ALA A 21 -1.73 6.98 -33.52
C ALA A 21 -2.36 5.72 -32.89
N GLU A 22 -2.51 4.63 -33.64
CA GLU A 22 -2.97 3.35 -33.11
C GLU A 22 -2.04 2.81 -32.02
N GLN A 23 -0.72 2.83 -32.26
CA GLN A 23 0.26 2.41 -31.26
C GLN A 23 0.22 3.28 -30.00
N MET A 24 0.07 4.60 -30.15
CA MET A 24 -0.07 5.52 -29.02
C MET A 24 -1.34 5.25 -28.22
N LEU A 25 -2.48 4.99 -28.89
CA LEU A 25 -3.74 4.66 -28.21
C LEU A 25 -3.62 3.35 -27.43
N GLN A 26 -2.98 2.33 -28.00
CA GLN A 26 -2.71 1.07 -27.30
C GLN A 26 -1.82 1.30 -26.07
N HIS A 27 -0.72 2.03 -26.23
CA HIS A 27 0.17 2.34 -25.12
C HIS A 27 -0.51 3.15 -24.01
N ILE A 28 -1.35 4.14 -24.36
CA ILE A 28 -2.14 4.91 -23.39
C ILE A 28 -3.13 4.02 -22.66
N ALA A 29 -3.79 3.08 -23.35
CA ALA A 29 -4.72 2.14 -22.73
C ALA A 29 -3.99 1.22 -21.72
N GLU A 30 -2.84 0.67 -22.09
CA GLU A 30 -2.01 -0.15 -21.21
C GLU A 30 -1.52 0.64 -19.98
N GLN A 31 -1.05 1.88 -20.18
CA GLN A 31 -0.63 2.75 -19.09
C GLN A 31 -1.80 3.10 -18.16
N SER A 32 -2.99 3.37 -18.72
CA SER A 32 -4.18 3.66 -17.94
C SER A 32 -4.59 2.48 -17.06
N GLN A 33 -4.54 1.25 -17.60
CA GLN A 33 -4.79 0.04 -16.81
C GLN A 33 -3.76 -0.15 -15.69
N ARG A 34 -2.47 0.07 -15.98
CA ARG A 34 -1.40 0.02 -14.97
C ARG A 34 -1.61 1.04 -13.86
N ILE A 35 -1.95 2.28 -14.20
CA ILE A 35 -2.23 3.34 -13.22
C ILE A 35 -3.42 2.96 -12.34
N GLN A 36 -4.50 2.44 -12.93
CA GLN A 36 -5.67 2.00 -12.16
C GLN A 36 -5.33 0.86 -11.19
N SER A 37 -4.57 -0.14 -11.64
CA SER A 37 -4.11 -1.24 -10.80
C SER A 37 -3.23 -0.74 -9.64
N GLN A 38 -2.29 0.16 -9.92
CA GLN A 38 -1.43 0.77 -8.90
C GLN A 38 -2.25 1.59 -7.90
N ALA A 39 -3.21 2.39 -8.37
CA ALA A 39 -4.08 3.17 -7.50
C ALA A 39 -4.92 2.28 -6.57
N GLN A 40 -5.41 1.13 -7.07
CA GLN A 40 -6.12 0.16 -6.24
C GLN A 40 -5.20 -0.50 -5.20
N ALA A 41 -3.97 -0.85 -5.59
CA ALA A 41 -2.97 -1.41 -4.68
C ALA A 41 -2.61 -0.42 -3.56
N ILE A 42 -2.43 0.87 -3.89
CA ILE A 42 -2.18 1.94 -2.91
C ILE A 42 -3.34 2.04 -1.93
N LYS A 43 -4.58 2.14 -2.43
CA LYS A 43 -5.78 2.21 -1.56
C LYS A 43 -5.88 1.01 -0.61
N PHE A 44 -5.56 -0.19 -1.09
CA PHE A 44 -5.56 -1.38 -0.24
C PHE A 44 -4.48 -1.32 0.84
N LYS A 45 -3.26 -0.89 0.49
CA LYS A 45 -2.16 -0.71 1.45
C LYS A 45 -2.52 0.33 2.51
N ASP A 46 -3.08 1.47 2.11
CA ASP A 46 -3.50 2.55 3.03
C ASP A 46 -4.54 2.04 4.05
N ALA A 47 -5.58 1.36 3.57
CA ALA A 47 -6.60 0.78 4.43
C ALA A 47 -6.02 -0.26 5.41
N LYS A 48 -5.05 -1.06 4.96
CA LYS A 48 -4.39 -2.05 5.81
C LYS A 48 -3.49 -1.39 6.86
N ILE A 49 -2.77 -0.33 6.50
CA ILE A 49 -1.97 0.48 7.43
C ILE A 49 -2.85 1.10 8.51
N GLU A 50 -3.97 1.71 8.12
CA GLU A 50 -4.93 2.30 9.06
C GLU A 50 -5.49 1.24 10.02
N SER A 51 -5.90 0.10 9.49
CA SER A 51 -6.41 -1.03 10.28
C SER A 51 -5.38 -1.55 11.30
N ILE A 52 -4.12 -1.73 10.89
CA ILE A 52 -3.05 -2.17 11.79
C ILE A 52 -2.75 -1.11 12.84
N THR A 53 -2.70 0.16 12.45
CA THR A 53 -2.47 1.29 13.35
C THR A 53 -3.55 1.37 14.43
N PHE A 54 -4.81 1.19 14.06
CA PHE A 54 -5.92 1.13 15.00
C PHE A 54 -5.78 -0.06 15.99
N GLN A 55 -5.42 -1.24 15.49
CA GLN A 55 -5.20 -2.41 16.33
C GLN A 55 -4.07 -2.20 17.34
N LEU A 56 -2.95 -1.60 16.92
CA LEU A 56 -1.84 -1.25 17.80
C LEU A 56 -2.28 -0.25 18.89
N ALA A 57 -3.07 0.76 18.54
CA ALA A 57 -3.62 1.71 19.52
C ALA A 57 -4.54 1.00 20.53
N ARG A 58 -5.37 0.05 20.09
CA ARG A 58 -6.23 -0.76 20.95
C ARG A 58 -5.42 -1.66 21.89
N LEU A 59 -4.38 -2.34 21.39
CA LEU A 59 -3.49 -3.15 22.23
C LEU A 59 -2.83 -2.28 23.31
N LYS A 60 -2.36 -1.07 22.95
CA LYS A 60 -1.80 -0.12 23.91
C LYS A 60 -2.83 0.28 24.98
N ALA A 61 -4.06 0.58 24.59
CA ALA A 61 -5.13 0.92 25.52
C ALA A 61 -5.47 -0.24 26.47
N TRP A 62 -5.42 -1.48 25.99
CA TRP A 62 -5.61 -2.67 26.82
C TRP A 62 -4.47 -2.93 27.78
N LYS A 63 -3.22 -2.72 27.34
CA LYS A 63 -2.04 -2.87 28.20
C LYS A 63 -2.13 -2.00 29.46
N PHE A 64 -2.63 -0.77 29.31
CA PHE A 64 -2.74 0.22 30.39
C PHE A 64 -4.18 0.42 30.91
N GLY A 65 -5.08 -0.53 30.64
CA GLY A 65 -6.48 -0.44 31.07
C GLY A 65 -6.68 -0.89 32.51
N ALA A 66 -7.69 -0.34 33.19
CA ALA A 66 -8.05 -0.66 34.58
C ALA A 66 -8.23 -2.17 34.86
N LYS A 67 -8.67 -2.94 33.85
CA LYS A 67 -8.80 -4.41 33.97
C LYS A 67 -7.43 -5.10 34.14
N THR A 68 -6.40 -4.63 33.45
CA THR A 68 -5.04 -5.14 33.54
C THR A 68 -4.39 -4.73 34.86
N GLU A 69 -4.72 -3.54 35.37
CA GLU A 69 -4.31 -3.09 36.70
C GLU A 69 -4.88 -3.95 37.84
N ALA A 70 -6.10 -4.48 37.66
CA ALA A 70 -6.75 -5.38 38.60
C ALA A 70 -6.25 -6.84 38.55
N MET A 71 -5.44 -7.22 37.56
CA MET A 71 -4.84 -8.56 37.47
C MET A 71 -3.81 -8.78 38.56
N ASN A 72 -3.70 -10.04 39.04
CA ASN A 72 -2.56 -10.44 39.85
C ASN A 72 -1.28 -10.55 39.00
N ALA A 73 -0.13 -10.73 39.65
CA ALA A 73 1.17 -10.73 38.97
C ALA A 73 1.27 -11.82 37.89
N GLU A 74 0.90 -13.06 38.21
CA GLU A 74 0.97 -14.20 37.28
C GLU A 74 0.05 -14.00 36.05
N GLN A 75 -1.17 -13.51 36.28
CA GLN A 75 -2.12 -13.19 35.20
C GLN A 75 -1.62 -12.04 34.31
N ARG A 76 -0.99 -11.03 34.92
CA ARG A 76 -0.41 -9.90 34.19
C ARG A 76 0.76 -10.34 33.33
N ASP A 77 1.66 -11.17 33.85
CA ASP A 77 2.83 -11.66 33.12
C ASP A 77 2.40 -12.44 31.85
N ILE A 78 1.45 -13.38 31.98
CA ILE A 78 0.93 -14.16 30.83
C ILE A 78 0.25 -13.23 29.80
N PHE A 79 -0.51 -12.24 30.29
CA PHE A 79 -1.17 -11.27 29.44
C PHE A 79 -0.17 -10.39 28.68
N GLU A 80 0.88 -9.89 29.36
CA GLU A 80 1.90 -9.03 28.76
C GLU A 80 2.74 -9.78 27.73
N GLU A 81 3.08 -11.05 27.97
CA GLU A 81 3.79 -11.89 27.00
C GLU A 81 2.98 -12.06 25.71
N THR A 82 1.70 -12.44 25.85
CA THR A 82 0.80 -12.61 24.70
C THR A 82 0.63 -11.29 23.94
N LEU A 83 0.41 -10.19 24.66
CA LEU A 83 0.23 -8.87 24.08
C LEU A 83 1.50 -8.36 23.37
N ALA A 84 2.69 -8.67 23.90
CA ALA A 84 3.95 -8.32 23.27
C ALA A 84 4.15 -9.09 21.94
N ALA A 85 3.81 -10.38 21.90
CA ALA A 85 3.88 -11.18 20.69
C ALA A 85 2.94 -10.64 19.59
N ASP A 86 1.70 -10.34 19.94
CA ASP A 86 0.70 -9.76 19.02
C ASP A 86 1.15 -8.38 18.51
N GLN A 87 1.65 -7.52 19.41
CA GLN A 87 2.16 -6.21 19.04
C GLN A 87 3.35 -6.30 18.08
N ALA A 88 4.31 -7.19 18.35
CA ALA A 88 5.48 -7.40 17.49
C ALA A 88 5.08 -7.89 16.09
N SER A 89 4.12 -8.82 16.01
CA SER A 89 3.57 -9.31 14.73
C SER A 89 2.91 -8.18 13.92
N LEU A 90 2.10 -7.34 14.56
CA LEU A 90 1.46 -6.20 13.89
C LEU A 90 2.48 -5.14 13.46
N GLN A 91 3.50 -4.87 14.27
CA GLN A 91 4.58 -3.93 13.92
C GLN A 91 5.40 -4.43 12.72
N ALA A 92 5.69 -5.73 12.65
CA ALA A 92 6.38 -6.33 11.51
C ALA A 92 5.55 -6.21 10.22
N GLN A 93 4.25 -6.48 10.30
CA GLN A 93 3.33 -6.29 9.16
C GLN A 93 3.26 -4.83 8.72
N LEU A 94 3.19 -3.88 9.66
CA LEU A 94 3.17 -2.45 9.35
C LEU A 94 4.47 -2.02 8.64
N ALA A 95 5.62 -2.44 9.15
CA ALA A 95 6.91 -2.15 8.53
C ALA A 95 6.99 -2.71 7.11
N ALA A 96 6.54 -3.95 6.89
CA ALA A 96 6.53 -4.55 5.55
C ALA A 96 5.66 -3.77 4.54
N LEU A 97 4.53 -3.21 4.99
CA LEU A 97 3.65 -2.40 4.14
C LEU A 97 4.22 -1.01 3.83
N GLN A 98 5.05 -0.45 4.72
CA GLN A 98 5.66 0.87 4.54
C GLN A 98 6.93 0.83 3.67
N GLN A 99 7.59 -0.32 3.58
CA GLN A 99 8.83 -0.50 2.80
C GLN A 99 8.59 -0.84 1.32
N GLY A 100 7.37 -1.21 0.94
CA GLY A 100 7.02 -1.61 -0.43
C GLY A 100 5.97 -0.72 -1.06
#